data_AF-A0A3E0IKS1-F1
#
_entry.id   AF-A0A3E0IKS1-F1
#
_cell.length_a   1.000
_cell.length_b   1.000
_cell.length_c   1.000
_cell.angle_alpha   90.00
_cell.angle_beta   90.00
_cell.angle_gamma   90.00
#
_symmetry.space_group_name_H-M   'P 1'
#
loop_
_entity.id
_entity.type
_entity.pdbx_description
1 polymer ?
#
loop_
_entity_poly.entity_id
_entity_poly.type
_entity_poly.pdbx_seq_one_letter_code
_entity_poly.pdbx_strand_id
1 'polypeptide(L)' 'MPDINSTLDCLSEAGEMELNGQIKDLFISVVRPNGDLTIIHSSLSDIEKLGLLEASKILALEKS' A
#
# COMPACT_ATOMS: atom_id res chain seq x y z
N MET A 1 19.25 -15.51 0.29
CA MET A 1 18.23 -14.61 -0.29
C MET A 1 17.37 -14.16 0.88
N PRO A 2 17.19 -12.86 1.16
CA PRO A 2 16.34 -12.45 2.27
C PRO A 2 14.89 -12.82 1.93
N ASP A 3 14.28 -13.60 2.81
CA ASP A 3 12.89 -14.04 2.73
C ASP A 3 11.95 -12.83 2.67
N ILE A 4 11.03 -12.87 1.70
CA ILE A 4 9.89 -11.94 1.54
C ILE A 4 9.03 -11.86 2.82
N ASN A 5 9.19 -12.81 3.75
CA ASN A 5 8.55 -12.83 5.07
C ASN A 5 9.03 -11.71 6.02
N SER A 6 10.18 -11.06 5.79
CA SER A 6 10.68 -10.00 6.67
C SER A 6 9.98 -8.64 6.51
N THR A 7 9.30 -8.41 5.38
CA THR A 7 8.58 -7.14 5.14
C THR A 7 7.27 -7.07 5.92
N LEU A 8 6.69 -8.23 6.27
CA LEU A 8 5.42 -8.35 7.00
C LEU A 8 5.58 -8.28 8.52
N ASP A 9 6.74 -8.65 9.07
CA ASP A 9 7.03 -8.52 10.51
C ASP A 9 7.14 -7.06 10.98
N CYS A 10 7.14 -6.11 10.05
CA CYS A 10 7.24 -4.68 10.31
C CYS A 10 5.91 -3.92 10.09
N LEU A 11 4.84 -4.58 9.63
CA LEU A 11 3.54 -3.93 9.44
C LEU A 11 2.89 -3.70 10.80
N SER A 12 2.98 -2.46 11.29
CA SER A 12 2.50 -2.12 12.63
C SER A 12 1.02 -1.73 12.62
N GLU A 13 0.51 -1.15 11.53
CA GLU A 13 -0.92 -0.90 11.31
C GLU A 13 -1.17 -0.47 9.87
N ALA A 14 -2.25 -0.93 9.25
CA ALA A 14 -2.81 -0.33 8.04
C ALA A 14 -4.11 0.38 8.42
N GLY A 15 -4.32 1.59 7.89
CA GLY A 15 -5.47 2.40 8.24
C GLY A 15 -5.96 3.28 7.11
N GLU A 16 -7.16 3.81 7.31
CA GLU A 16 -7.88 4.64 6.35
C GLU A 16 -8.07 6.03 6.96
N MET A 17 -7.85 7.07 6.16
CA MET A 17 -8.22 8.44 6.53
C MET A 17 -9.52 8.82 5.83
N GLU A 18 -10.54 9.08 6.64
CA GLU A 18 -11.86 9.48 6.17
C GLU A 18 -12.03 11.00 6.27
N LEU A 19 -12.58 11.61 5.21
CA LEU A 19 -13.03 13.00 5.20
C LEU A 19 -14.47 13.06 4.68
N ASN A 20 -15.39 13.56 5.50
CA ASN A 20 -16.81 13.69 5.18
C ASN A 20 -17.48 12.35 4.79
N GLY A 21 -17.21 11.25 5.51
CA GLY A 21 -17.81 9.94 5.17
C GLY A 21 -17.17 9.24 3.99
N GLN A 22 -16.04 9.75 3.46
CA GLN A 22 -15.34 9.18 2.32
C GLN A 22 -13.89 8.91 2.66
N ILE A 23 -13.43 7.69 2.42
CA ILE A 23 -12.00 7.34 2.50
C ILE A 23 -11.27 8.11 1.41
N LYS A 24 -10.25 8.87 1.81
CA LYS A 24 -9.42 9.68 0.91
C LYS A 24 -8.01 9.15 0.77
N ASP A 25 -7.46 8.62 1.85
CA ASP A 25 -6.09 8.16 1.90
C ASP A 25 -6.00 6.83 2.64
N LEU A 26 -5.05 6.01 2.20
CA LEU A 26 -4.64 4.81 2.91
C LEU A 26 -3.24 5.07 3.46
N PHE A 27 -2.98 4.60 4.68
CA PHE A 27 -1.66 4.68 5.26
C PHE A 27 -1.25 3.35 5.89
N ILE A 28 0.06 3.18 5.97
CA ILE A 28 0.72 2.06 6.60
C ILE A 28 1.73 2.64 7.57
N SER A 29 1.62 2.26 8.84
CA SER A 29 2.59 2.55 9.87
C SER A 29 3.58 1.38 10.01
N VAL A 30 4.86 1.73 10.04
CA VAL A 30 5.97 0.78 10.18
C VAL A 30 6.81 1.23 11.36
N VAL A 31 6.68 0.52 12.48
CA VAL A 31 7.53 0.71 13.66
C VAL A 31 8.78 -0.16 13.48
N ARG A 32 9.94 0.50 13.43
CA ARG A 32 11.24 -0.17 13.30
C ARG A 32 11.72 -0.68 14.66
N PRO A 33 12.64 -1.68 14.69
CA PRO A 33 13.17 -2.21 15.95
C PRO A 33 13.89 -1.18 16.84
N ASN A 34 14.35 -0.06 16.28
CA ASN A 34 14.95 1.05 17.02
C ASN A 34 13.93 2.04 17.61
N GLY A 35 12.63 1.77 17.43
CA GLY A 35 11.53 2.63 17.89
C GLY A 35 11.12 3.73 16.91
N ASP A 36 11.77 3.85 15.75
CA ASP A 36 11.38 4.84 14.74
C ASP A 36 10.05 4.45 14.07
N LEU A 37 9.17 5.44 13.90
CA LEU A 37 7.92 5.29 13.17
C LEU A 37 8.07 5.88 11.76
N THR A 38 7.88 5.05 10.74
CA THR A 38 7.71 5.49 9.35
C THR A 38 6.24 5.36 8.95
N ILE A 39 5.65 6.43 8.42
CA ILE A 39 4.30 6.40 7.86
C ILE A 39 4.41 6.51 6.35
N ILE A 40 3.88 5.51 5.65
CA ILE A 40 3.70 5.52 4.21
C ILE A 40 2.23 5.84 3.96
N HIS A 41 1.93 6.87 3.18
CA HIS A 41 0.55 7.24 2.86
C HIS A 41 0.40 7.51 1.38
N SER A 42 -0.79 7.24 0.85
CA SER A 42 -1.15 7.59 -0.54
C SER A 42 -2.64 7.85 -0.63
N SER A 43 -3.02 8.74 -1.55
CA SER A 43 -4.43 8.94 -1.88
C SER A 43 -5.01 7.67 -2.46
N LEU A 44 -6.27 7.37 -2.11
CA LEU A 44 -7.02 6.26 -2.67
C LEU A 44 -7.08 6.37 -4.19
N SER A 45 -7.24 7.60 -4.70
CA SER A 45 -7.30 7.88 -6.14
C SER A 45 -6.03 7.47 -6.91
N ASP A 46 -4.84 7.62 -6.29
CA ASP A 46 -3.59 7.25 -6.94
C ASP A 46 -3.34 5.74 -6.87
N ILE A 47 -3.74 5.10 -5.76
CA ILE A 47 -3.74 3.64 -5.62
C ILE A 47 -4.66 3.01 -6.68
N GLU A 48 -5.86 3.53 -6.87
CA GLU A 48 -6.82 3.06 -7.88
C GLU A 48 -6.24 3.18 -9.30
N LYS A 49 -5.65 4.32 -9.65
CA LYS A 49 -5.01 4.52 -10.96
C LYS A 49 -3.89 3.50 -11.20
N LEU A 50 -3.03 3.28 -10.21
CA LEU A 50 -1.92 2.32 -10.30
C LEU A 50 -2.45 0.88 -10.42
N GLY A 51 -3.48 0.53 -9.65
CA GLY A 51 -4.13 -0.78 -9.74
C GLY A 51 -4.74 -1.05 -11.11
N LEU A 52 -5.44 -0.05 -11.68
CA LEU A 52 -6.00 -0.15 -13.03
C LEU A 52 -4.91 -0.28 -14.10
N LEU A 53 -3.82 0.49 -13.97
CA LEU A 53 -2.69 0.40 -14.88
C LEU A 53 -2.04 -0.99 -14.82
N GLU A 54 -1.83 -1.54 -13.63
CA GLU A 54 -1.21 -2.86 -13.48
C GLU A 54 -2.12 -3.98 -14.02
N ALA A 55 -3.41 -3.93 -13.70
CA ALA A 55 -4.41 -4.82 -14.28
C ALA A 55 -4.41 -4.77 -15.82
N SER A 56 -4.28 -3.57 -16.40
CA SER A 56 -4.23 -3.41 -17.86
C SER A 56 -3.01 -4.10 -18.49
N LYS A 57 -1.85 -4.11 -17.82
CA LYS A 57 -0.65 -4.80 -18.29
C LYS A 57 -0.84 -6.32 -18.26
N ILE A 58 -1.41 -6.83 -17.17
CA ILE A 58 -1.70 -8.27 -17.03
C ILE A 58 -2.64 -8.73 -18.15
N LEU A 59 -3.74 -8.01 -18.36
CA LEU A 59 -4.70 -8.31 -19.42
C LEU A 59 -4.12 -8.19 -20.83
N ALA A 60 -3.13 -7.32 -21.04
CA ALA A 60 -2.42 -7.22 -22.31
C ALA A 60 -1.50 -8.43 -22.56
N LEU A 61 -0.86 -8.95 -21.50
CA LEU A 61 0.00 -10.14 -21.56
C LEU A 61 -0.80 -11.44 -21.74
N GLU A 62 -2.02 -11.53 -21.21
CA GLU A 62 -2.90 -12.69 -21.40
C GLU A 62 -3.47 -12.81 -22.83
N LYS A 63 -3.40 -11.74 -23.62
CA LYS A 63 -3.85 -11.70 -25.02
C LYS A 63 -2.76 -12.00 -26.05
N SER A 64 -1.51 -12.17 -25.61
CA SER A 64 -0.35 -12.51 -26.45
C SER A 64 0.03 -13.98 -26.33
#